data_AF-A0A511XFP0-F1
#
_entry.id   AF-A0A511XFP0-F1
#
_cell.length_a   1.000
_cell.length_b   1.000
_cell.length_c   1.000
_cell.angle_alpha   90.00
_cell.angle_beta   90.00
_cell.angle_gamma   90.00
#
_symmetry.space_group_name_H-M   'P 1'
#
loop_
_entity.id
_entity.type
_entity.pdbx_description
1 polymer ?
#
loop_
_entity_poly.entity_id
_entity_poly.type
_entity_poly.pdbx_seq_one_letter_code
_entity_poly.pdbx_strand_id
1 'polypeptide(L)'
;MTGGVASWGSETLPFQFNGRNPIGRNDSDPTMASYTAGHLGFHGYMRAVDAWMSRRASIGVFDLPDRCWRDAYDDEIPPRDAAREALEENGFPFD
;
A
#
# COMPACT_ATOMS: atom_id res chain seq x y z
N MET A 1 -16.49 -7.39 -0.35
CA MET A 1 -15.73 -7.57 -1.61
C MET A 1 -15.01 -6.27 -1.93
N THR A 2 -13.71 -6.19 -1.70
CA THR A 2 -12.88 -5.14 -2.29
C THR A 2 -12.72 -5.47 -3.77
N GLY A 3 -13.32 -4.68 -4.66
CA GLY A 3 -13.07 -4.78 -6.09
C GLY A 3 -11.57 -4.63 -6.37
N GLY A 4 -11.07 -5.32 -7.40
CA GLY A 4 -9.66 -5.28 -7.79
C GLY A 4 -9.15 -3.88 -8.09
N VAL A 5 -7.85 -3.74 -8.38
CA VAL A 5 -7.24 -2.45 -8.75
C VAL A 5 -7.85 -1.97 -10.07
N ALA A 6 -8.29 -0.70 -10.10
CA ALA A 6 -8.80 -0.04 -11.31
C ALA A 6 -7.70 0.77 -12.01
N SER A 7 -6.82 1.39 -11.22
CA SER A 7 -5.66 2.12 -11.72
C SER A 7 -4.55 2.07 -10.67
N TRP A 8 -3.33 1.75 -11.10
CA TRP A 8 -2.13 1.83 -10.27
C TRP A 8 -1.69 3.28 -10.04
N GLY A 9 -2.10 4.19 -10.92
CA GLY A 9 -1.66 5.57 -10.90
C GLY A 9 -0.27 5.75 -11.50
N SER A 10 0.32 6.91 -11.24
CA SER A 10 1.65 7.31 -11.69
C SER A 10 2.21 8.37 -10.74
N GLU A 11 3.31 9.03 -11.11
CA GLU A 11 3.82 10.17 -10.34
C GLU A 11 2.74 11.24 -10.08
N THR A 12 1.84 11.45 -11.05
CA THR A 12 0.82 12.51 -11.03
C THR A 12 -0.62 12.00 -11.00
N LEU A 13 -0.84 10.69 -11.16
CA LEU A 13 -2.16 10.07 -11.12
C LEU A 13 -2.32 9.22 -9.85
N PRO A 14 -3.45 9.32 -9.14
CA PRO A 14 -3.67 8.56 -7.90
C PRO A 14 -3.97 7.07 -8.16
N PHE A 15 -3.63 6.23 -7.20
CA PHE A 15 -4.05 4.82 -7.15
C PHE A 15 -5.55 4.70 -6.86
N GLN A 16 -6.23 3.72 -7.46
CA GLN A 16 -7.68 3.57 -7.34
C GLN A 16 -8.13 2.10 -7.40
N PHE A 17 -9.07 1.74 -6.52
CA PHE A 17 -9.80 0.46 -6.60
C PHE A 17 -11.08 0.60 -7.43
N ASN A 18 -11.53 -0.51 -8.02
CA ASN A 18 -12.80 -0.57 -8.74
C ASN A 18 -13.98 -0.16 -7.83
N GLY A 19 -14.80 0.77 -8.33
CA GLY A 19 -15.97 1.28 -7.63
C GLY A 19 -15.66 2.13 -6.40
N ARG A 20 -14.42 2.64 -6.25
CA ARG A 20 -14.02 3.54 -5.15
C ARG A 20 -13.40 4.82 -5.70
N ASN A 21 -13.45 5.88 -4.89
CA ASN A 21 -12.73 7.11 -5.19
C ASN A 21 -11.21 6.87 -5.17
N PRO A 22 -10.43 7.62 -5.95
CA PRO A 22 -8.98 7.53 -5.92
C PRO A 22 -8.40 7.83 -4.53
N ILE A 23 -7.34 7.13 -4.16
CA ILE A 23 -6.62 7.34 -2.92
C ILE A 23 -5.66 8.50 -3.13
N GLY A 24 -6.07 9.68 -2.63
CA GLY A 24 -5.25 10.87 -2.68
C GLY A 24 -4.07 10.84 -1.71
N ARG A 25 -3.14 11.77 -1.94
CA ARG A 25 -2.00 12.04 -1.06
C ARG A 25 -2.48 12.44 0.34
N ASN A 26 -1.77 11.96 1.37
CA ASN A 26 -1.94 12.40 2.74
C ASN A 26 -0.57 12.79 3.31
N ASP A 27 -0.32 14.10 3.43
CA ASP A 27 0.91 14.65 3.99
C ASP A 27 0.91 14.71 5.52
N SER A 28 -0.15 14.23 6.18
CA SER A 28 -0.18 14.14 7.65
C SER A 28 0.75 13.06 8.20
N ASP A 29 1.15 12.10 7.37
CA ASP A 29 2.15 11.09 7.70
C ASP A 29 3.48 11.45 7.01
N PRO A 30 4.45 12.03 7.76
CA PRO A 30 5.71 12.48 7.17
C PRO A 30 6.60 11.32 6.71
N THR A 31 6.49 10.15 7.34
CA THR A 31 7.26 8.95 6.96
C THR A 31 6.78 8.45 5.60
N MET A 32 5.46 8.31 5.44
CA MET A 32 4.83 7.93 4.17
C MET A 32 5.11 8.95 3.07
N ALA A 33 4.96 10.24 3.37
CA ALA A 33 5.18 11.32 2.41
C ALA A 33 6.65 11.35 1.93
N SER A 34 7.60 11.15 2.84
CA SER A 34 9.03 11.10 2.51
C SER A 34 9.37 9.87 1.68
N TYR A 35 8.91 8.69 2.09
CA TYR A 35 9.19 7.42 1.41
C TYR A 35 8.64 7.39 -0.02
N THR A 36 7.44 7.95 -0.23
CA THR A 36 6.78 7.96 -1.54
C THR A 36 7.30 9.07 -2.46
N ALA A 37 8.12 9.99 -1.95
CA ALA A 37 8.76 11.07 -2.69
C ALA A 37 7.83 11.85 -3.64
N GLY A 38 6.55 11.98 -3.26
CA GLY A 38 5.52 12.66 -4.03
C GLY A 38 4.90 11.89 -5.19
N HIS A 39 5.28 10.63 -5.40
CA HIS A 39 4.66 9.77 -6.40
C HIS A 39 3.23 9.38 -5.98
N LEU A 40 2.21 9.93 -6.65
CA LEU A 40 0.81 9.82 -6.21
C LEU A 40 0.24 8.39 -6.28
N GLY A 41 0.54 7.62 -7.32
CA GLY A 41 0.14 6.22 -7.46
C GLY A 41 0.71 5.37 -6.33
N PHE A 42 2.04 5.34 -6.22
CA PHE A 42 2.74 4.65 -5.15
C PHE A 42 2.30 5.08 -3.74
N HIS A 43 2.04 6.37 -3.50
CA HIS A 43 1.51 6.82 -2.21
C HIS A 43 0.14 6.21 -1.91
N GLY A 44 -0.77 6.22 -2.89
CA GLY A 44 -2.07 5.60 -2.72
C GLY A 44 -1.99 4.07 -2.53
N TYR A 45 -1.06 3.41 -3.21
CA TYR A 45 -0.76 1.98 -3.02
C TYR A 45 -0.31 1.69 -1.58
N MET A 46 0.68 2.41 -1.08
CA MET A 46 1.20 2.24 0.27
C MET A 46 0.12 2.43 1.34
N ARG A 47 -0.75 3.44 1.17
CA ARG A 47 -1.90 3.64 2.07
C ARG A 47 -2.89 2.48 2.04
N ALA A 48 -3.06 1.81 0.91
CA ALA A 48 -3.93 0.66 0.80
C ALA A 48 -3.33 -0.58 1.50
N VAL A 49 -2.02 -0.79 1.35
CA VAL A 49 -1.27 -1.83 2.07
C VAL A 49 -1.35 -1.58 3.58
N ASP A 50 -1.02 -0.37 4.02
CA ASP A 50 -1.03 0.04 5.43
C ASP A 50 -2.39 -0.14 6.08
N ALA A 51 -3.46 0.30 5.40
CA ALA A 51 -4.82 0.12 5.88
C ALA A 51 -5.22 -1.36 5.98
N TRP A 52 -4.65 -2.25 5.16
CA TRP A 52 -4.91 -3.68 5.23
C TRP A 52 -4.14 -4.33 6.39
N MET A 53 -2.84 -4.06 6.51
CA MET A 53 -1.99 -4.56 7.59
C MET A 53 -2.50 -4.11 8.96
N SER A 54 -2.81 -2.82 9.10
CA SER A 54 -3.33 -2.24 10.34
C SER A 54 -4.62 -2.92 10.80
N ARG A 55 -5.48 -3.35 9.86
CA ARG A 55 -6.74 -4.04 10.18
C ARG A 55 -6.56 -5.51 10.55
N ARG A 56 -5.50 -6.15 10.08
CA ARG A 56 -5.30 -7.61 10.21
C ARG A 56 -4.30 -7.98 11.30
N ALA A 57 -3.24 -7.21 11.44
CA ALA A 57 -2.14 -7.49 12.34
C ALA A 57 -1.82 -6.32 13.30
N SER A 58 -2.58 -5.22 13.24
CA SER A 58 -2.36 -4.02 14.07
C SER A 58 -0.96 -3.42 13.93
N ILE A 59 -0.35 -3.56 12.74
CA ILE A 59 0.94 -2.98 12.37
C ILE A 59 0.82 -2.22 11.05
N GLY A 60 1.70 -1.25 10.85
CA GLY A 60 1.82 -0.48 9.62
C GLY A 60 2.91 -0.99 8.67
N VAL A 61 2.94 -0.42 7.47
CA VAL A 61 3.94 -0.77 6.43
C VAL A 61 5.39 -0.52 6.84
N PHE A 62 5.62 0.40 7.78
CA PHE A 62 6.96 0.75 8.26
C PHE A 62 7.42 -0.09 9.46
N ASP A 63 6.55 -0.95 10.00
CA ASP A 63 6.93 -1.93 11.03
C ASP A 63 7.64 -3.16 10.41
N LEU A 64 7.53 -3.33 9.09
CA LEU A 64 8.21 -4.37 8.30
C LEU A 64 9.24 -3.75 7.33
N PRO A 65 10.41 -3.30 7.81
CA PRO A 65 11.37 -2.53 7.02
C PRO A 65 12.01 -3.32 5.86
N ASP A 66 11.98 -4.65 5.91
CA ASP A 66 12.68 -5.51 4.93
C ASP A 66 11.90 -5.71 3.62
N ARG A 67 10.66 -5.22 3.52
CA ARG A 67 9.85 -5.37 2.30
C ARG A 67 10.17 -4.26 1.28
N CYS A 68 10.56 -4.65 0.06
CA CYS A 68 10.65 -3.75 -1.08
C CYS A 68 9.26 -3.38 -1.63
N TRP A 69 8.56 -2.46 -0.96
CA TRP A 69 7.22 -2.04 -1.38
C TRP A 69 7.17 -1.41 -2.78
N ARG A 70 8.26 -0.77 -3.20
CA ARG A 70 8.35 -0.15 -4.52
C ARG A 70 8.35 -1.21 -5.63
N ASP A 71 9.09 -2.29 -5.45
CA ASP A 71 9.12 -3.41 -6.41
C ASP A 71 7.74 -4.05 -6.50
N ALA A 72 7.07 -4.29 -5.36
CA ALA A 72 5.70 -4.82 -5.37
C ALA A 72 4.69 -3.91 -6.09
N TYR A 73 4.88 -2.59 -6.03
CA TYR A 73 4.06 -1.64 -6.77
C TYR A 73 4.38 -1.65 -8.28
N ASP A 74 5.67 -1.65 -8.64
CA ASP A 74 6.12 -1.66 -10.04
C ASP A 74 5.78 -2.99 -10.75
N ASP A 75 5.74 -4.10 -10.00
CA ASP A 75 5.26 -5.42 -10.45
C ASP A 75 3.73 -5.57 -10.42
N GLU A 76 3.00 -4.51 -10.06
CA GLU A 76 1.54 -4.50 -9.97
C GLU A 76 0.97 -5.62 -9.07
N ILE A 77 1.66 -5.94 -7.97
CA ILE A 77 1.18 -6.89 -6.96
C ILE A 77 0.05 -6.22 -6.15
N PRO A 78 -1.17 -6.77 -6.11
CA PRO A 78 -2.29 -6.15 -5.41
C PRO A 78 -1.95 -5.86 -3.93
N PRO A 79 -2.38 -4.72 -3.36
CA PRO A 79 -2.01 -4.32 -1.99
C PRO A 79 -2.28 -5.39 -0.94
N ARG A 80 -3.36 -6.17 -1.11
CA ARG A 80 -3.71 -7.29 -0.24
C ARG A 80 -2.67 -8.41 -0.31
N ASP A 81 -2.24 -8.75 -1.52
CA ASP A 81 -1.34 -9.88 -1.74
C ASP A 81 0.07 -9.52 -1.27
N ALA A 82 0.54 -8.30 -1.58
CA ALA A 82 1.79 -7.78 -1.04
C ALA A 82 1.81 -7.68 0.48
N ALA A 83 0.70 -7.22 1.09
CA ALA A 83 0.58 -7.18 2.55
C ALA A 83 0.59 -8.57 3.18
N ARG A 84 -0.12 -9.53 2.57
CA ARG A 84 -0.13 -10.92 3.03
C ARG A 84 1.26 -11.52 2.96
N GLU A 85 1.93 -11.42 1.81
CA GLU A 85 3.30 -11.92 1.62
C GLU A 85 4.24 -11.33 2.66
N ALA A 86 4.18 -10.01 2.88
CA ALA A 86 5.01 -9.35 3.89
C ALA A 86 4.75 -9.88 5.32
N LEU A 87 3.49 -10.10 5.71
CA LEU A 87 3.16 -10.67 7.02
C LEU A 87 3.62 -12.13 7.14
N GLU A 88 3.44 -12.94 6.10
CA GLU A 88 3.87 -14.35 6.06
C GLU A 88 5.39 -14.46 6.18
N GLU A 89 6.14 -13.68 5.40
CA GLU A 89 7.61 -13.64 5.42
C GLU A 89 8.18 -13.24 6.79
N ASN A 90 7.47 -12.37 7.52
CA ASN A 90 7.89 -11.88 8.83
C ASN A 90 7.27 -12.66 10.01
N GLY A 91 6.52 -13.73 9.74
CA GLY A 91 5.92 -14.58 10.77
C GLY A 91 4.82 -13.91 11.59
N PHE A 92 4.19 -12.87 11.07
CA PHE A 92 3.07 -12.22 11.75
C PHE A 92 1.80 -13.04 11.62
N PRO A 93 1.07 -13.30 12.72
CA PRO A 93 -0.24 -13.91 12.64
C PRO A 93 -1.24 -12.92 12.02
N PHE A 94 -1.98 -13.36 11.01
CA PHE A 94 -3.12 -12.64 10.45
C PHE A 94 -4.27 -13.61 10.20
N ASP A 95 -5.47 -13.27 10.69
CA ASP A 95 -6.73 -13.99 10.50
C ASP A 95 -7.66 -13.13 9.62
#